data_AF-H2ZG53-F1
#
_entry.id   AF-H2ZG53-F1
#
_cell.length_a   1.000
_cell.length_b   1.000
_cell.length_c   1.000
_cell.angle_alpha   90.00
_cell.angle_beta   90.00
_cell.angle_gamma   90.00
#
_symmetry.space_group_name_H-M   'P 1'
#
loop_
_entity.id
_entity.type
_entity.pdbx_description
1 polymer ?
#
loop_
_entity_poly.entity_id
_entity_poly.type
_entity_poly.pdbx_seq_one_letter_code
_entity_poly.pdbx_strand_id
1 'polypeptide(L)'
;MFRQAVRGDHKLALETFEKIKERNLQPNYQSLCIHAKSCNNLKHAEEIFQQIEESNMKVNAFLLRSLVAAAVQHRLYKVKGYEGLRYPDFYYLVYLIKQLKKHGVKANIQIIHLFETVAFYAEKYNRWTCQDKEYERRINSFRKAYNEWLRTTDAIDAAEAK
;
A
#
# COMPACT_ATOMS: atom_id res chain seq x y z
N MET A 1 17.04 5.76 -27.65
CA MET A 1 15.58 5.67 -27.39
C MET A 1 15.37 5.39 -25.91
N PHE A 2 14.85 6.34 -25.15
CA PHE A 2 14.47 6.10 -23.75
C PHE A 2 13.13 5.35 -23.74
N ARG A 3 13.16 4.02 -23.54
CA ARG A 3 11.94 3.25 -23.28
C ARG A 3 11.31 3.81 -22.02
N GLN A 4 10.12 4.39 -22.14
CA GLN A 4 9.29 4.68 -20.97
C GLN A 4 9.07 3.35 -20.22
N ALA A 5 9.35 3.35 -18.91
CA ALA A 5 9.12 2.19 -18.07
C ALA A 5 7.64 1.78 -18.19
N VAL A 6 7.39 0.60 -18.74
CA VAL A 6 6.04 0.03 -18.82
C VAL A 6 5.54 -0.15 -17.39
N ARG A 7 4.34 0.39 -17.12
CA ARG A 7 3.71 0.39 -15.80
C ARG A 7 3.65 -1.03 -15.23
N GLY A 8 4.38 -1.30 -14.15
CA GLY A 8 4.38 -2.59 -13.44
C GLY A 8 5.61 -3.47 -13.64
N ASP A 9 6.61 -3.07 -14.44
CA ASP A 9 7.86 -3.84 -14.56
C ASP A 9 8.85 -3.51 -13.43
N HIS A 10 8.81 -4.34 -12.39
CA HIS A 10 9.67 -4.21 -11.20
C HIS A 10 11.16 -4.38 -11.52
N LYS A 11 11.53 -5.26 -12.46
CA LYS A 11 12.94 -5.48 -12.81
C LYS A 11 13.52 -4.24 -13.48
N LEU A 12 12.78 -3.65 -14.42
CA LEU A 12 13.20 -2.40 -15.07
C LEU A 12 13.27 -1.23 -14.08
N ALA A 13 12.34 -1.16 -13.12
CA ALA A 13 12.40 -0.15 -12.07
C ALA A 13 13.68 -0.30 -11.25
N LEU A 14 13.99 -1.53 -10.81
CA LEU A 14 15.16 -1.84 -9.98
C LEU A 14 16.48 -1.60 -10.73
N GLU A 15 16.58 -2.03 -11.99
CA GLU A 15 17.75 -1.73 -12.85
C GLU A 15 17.94 -0.22 -13.06
N THR A 16 16.86 0.54 -13.21
CA THR A 16 16.94 1.99 -13.34
C THR A 16 17.44 2.62 -12.04
N PHE A 17 17.04 2.07 -10.90
CA PHE A 17 17.51 2.48 -9.58
C PHE A 17 18.98 2.16 -9.33
N GLU A 18 19.42 0.95 -9.67
CA GLU A 18 20.82 0.54 -9.56
C GLU A 18 21.70 1.43 -10.43
N LYS A 19 21.28 1.73 -11.67
CA LYS A 19 21.99 2.68 -12.55
C LYS A 19 22.04 4.11 -12.01
N ILE A 20 21.03 4.55 -11.25
CA ILE A 20 21.04 5.85 -10.56
C ILE A 20 22.05 5.84 -9.41
N LYS A 21 22.09 4.74 -8.65
CA LYS A 21 23.03 4.52 -7.54
C LYS A 21 24.48 4.41 -8.02
N GLU A 22 24.73 3.68 -9.11
CA GLU A 22 26.03 3.58 -9.77
C GLU A 22 26.55 4.93 -10.29
N ARG A 23 25.65 5.86 -10.61
CA ARG A 23 25.98 7.22 -11.05
C ARG A 23 26.13 8.22 -9.90
N ASN A 24 26.10 7.78 -8.64
CA ASN A 24 26.11 8.64 -7.45
C ASN A 24 25.01 9.72 -7.44
N LEU A 25 23.93 9.50 -8.19
CA LEU A 25 22.78 10.41 -8.22
C LEU A 25 21.82 9.99 -7.12
N GLN A 26 21.39 10.94 -6.28
CA GLN A 26 20.37 10.61 -5.29
C GLN A 26 19.02 10.36 -5.98
N PRO A 27 18.32 9.25 -5.69
CA PRO A 27 17.02 8.98 -6.26
C PRO A 27 16.04 10.08 -5.84
N ASN A 28 15.41 10.72 -6.81
CA ASN A 28 14.37 11.71 -6.56
C ASN A 28 13.03 11.02 -6.21
N TYR A 29 12.08 11.80 -5.67
CA TYR A 29 10.74 11.29 -5.33
C TYR A 29 10.02 10.59 -6.49
N GLN A 30 10.27 11.03 -7.72
CA GLN A 30 9.63 10.46 -8.91
C GLN A 30 10.11 9.03 -9.17
N SER A 31 11.42 8.77 -9.02
CA SER A 31 11.98 7.41 -9.05
C SER A 31 11.34 6.55 -7.97
N LEU A 32 11.28 7.02 -6.72
CA LEU A 32 10.68 6.24 -5.62
C LEU A 32 9.20 5.92 -5.85
N CYS A 33 8.45 6.84 -6.47
CA CYS A 33 7.06 6.59 -6.83
C CYS A 33 6.91 5.54 -7.94
N ILE A 34 7.86 5.48 -8.88
CA ILE A 34 7.90 4.43 -9.90
C ILE A 34 8.23 3.08 -9.25
N HIS A 35 9.19 3.05 -8.32
CA HIS A 35 9.52 1.86 -7.54
C HIS A 35 8.30 1.36 -6.75
N ALA A 36 7.62 2.27 -6.04
CA ALA A 36 6.42 1.99 -5.25
C ALA A 36 5.28 1.40 -6.08
N LYS A 37 5.08 1.86 -7.33
CA LYS A 37 4.08 1.30 -8.25
C LYS A 37 4.39 -0.13 -8.67
N SER A 38 5.66 -0.55 -8.56
CA SER A 38 6.10 -1.91 -8.86
C SER A 38 6.19 -2.81 -7.63
N CYS A 39 5.91 -2.27 -6.43
CA CYS A 39 6.02 -3.02 -5.19
C CYS A 39 4.87 -4.01 -5.02
N ASN A 40 5.21 -5.28 -5.10
CA ASN A 40 4.24 -6.38 -5.01
C ASN A 40 4.31 -7.15 -3.68
N ASN A 41 5.20 -6.75 -2.75
CA ASN A 41 5.33 -7.41 -1.45
C ASN A 41 5.74 -6.41 -0.35
N LEU A 42 5.63 -6.87 0.91
CA LEU A 42 6.05 -6.11 2.10
C LEU A 42 7.54 -5.74 2.09
N LYS A 43 8.41 -6.68 1.70
CA LYS A 43 9.87 -6.51 1.74
C LYS A 43 10.33 -5.33 0.87
N HIS A 44 9.83 -5.21 -0.36
CA HIS A 44 10.17 -4.09 -1.23
C HIS A 44 9.63 -2.76 -0.69
N ALA A 45 8.51 -2.78 0.04
CA ALA A 45 8.01 -1.57 0.68
C ALA A 45 8.92 -1.14 1.84
N GLU A 46 9.39 -2.09 2.65
CA GLU A 46 10.37 -1.85 3.71
C GLU A 46 11.67 -1.26 3.15
N GLU A 47 12.19 -1.81 2.05
CA GLU A 47 13.37 -1.30 1.35
C GLU A 47 13.18 0.15 0.88
N ILE A 48 11.99 0.51 0.35
CA ILE A 48 11.68 1.90 -0.02
C ILE A 48 11.69 2.81 1.22
N PHE A 49 11.06 2.40 2.32
CA PHE A 49 11.02 3.24 3.53
C PHE A 49 12.41 3.42 4.13
N GLN A 50 13.22 2.37 4.15
CA GLN A 50 14.61 2.45 4.60
C GLN A 50 15.42 3.43 3.73
N GLN A 51 15.29 3.35 2.41
CA GLN A 51 15.98 4.28 1.50
C GLN A 51 15.53 5.74 1.69
N ILE A 52 14.27 5.98 2.04
CA ILE A 52 13.75 7.31 2.34
C ILE A 52 14.35 7.85 3.63
N GLU A 53 14.44 7.00 4.66
CA GLU A 53 15.08 7.34 5.93
C GLU A 53 16.59 7.63 5.73
N GLU A 54 17.30 6.80 4.95
CA GLU A 54 18.72 7.00 4.61
C GLU A 54 18.97 8.26 3.78
N SER A 55 18.03 8.62 2.90
CA SER A 55 18.11 9.84 2.07
C SER A 55 17.56 11.08 2.78
N ASN A 56 17.18 10.98 4.05
CA ASN A 56 16.57 12.04 4.86
C ASN A 56 15.36 12.74 4.18
N MET A 57 14.62 11.98 3.37
CA MET A 57 13.44 12.45 2.66
C MET A 57 12.19 12.25 3.51
N LYS A 58 11.18 13.11 3.34
CA LYS A 58 9.89 12.95 4.03
C LYS A 58 8.97 12.04 3.21
N VAL A 59 8.38 11.05 3.86
CA VAL A 59 7.37 10.21 3.21
C VAL A 59 6.19 11.08 2.76
N ASN A 60 5.88 11.04 1.46
CA ASN A 60 4.78 11.79 0.87
C ASN A 60 3.51 10.92 0.76
N ALA A 61 2.33 11.52 0.94
CA ALA A 61 1.03 10.91 0.70
C ALA A 61 0.93 10.24 -0.69
N PHE A 62 1.55 10.82 -1.71
CA PHE A 62 1.52 10.25 -3.07
C PHE A 62 2.28 8.93 -3.20
N LEU A 63 3.41 8.78 -2.49
CA LEU A 63 4.18 7.55 -2.43
C LEU A 63 3.38 6.45 -1.73
N LEU A 64 2.83 6.75 -0.55
CA LEU A 64 2.00 5.82 0.22
C LEU A 64 0.76 5.39 -0.56
N ARG A 65 0.10 6.32 -1.26
CA ARG A 65 -1.01 5.99 -2.18
C ARG A 65 -0.56 5.02 -3.26
N SER A 66 0.61 5.24 -3.86
CA SER A 66 1.14 4.36 -4.90
C SER A 66 1.42 2.95 -4.37
N LEU A 67 1.97 2.84 -3.15
CA LEU A 67 2.19 1.55 -2.47
C LEU A 67 0.88 0.83 -2.17
N VAL A 68 -0.14 1.54 -1.66
CA VAL A 68 -1.46 0.97 -1.39
C VAL A 68 -2.11 0.48 -2.68
N ALA A 69 -2.08 1.29 -3.75
CA ALA A 69 -2.63 0.88 -5.04
C ALA A 69 -1.93 -0.38 -5.57
N ALA A 70 -0.60 -0.46 -5.46
CA ALA A 70 0.16 -1.62 -5.89
C ALA A 70 -0.17 -2.87 -5.03
N ALA A 71 -0.30 -2.70 -3.71
CA ALA A 71 -0.68 -3.74 -2.76
C ALA A 71 -2.04 -4.37 -3.09
N VAL A 72 -3.01 -3.54 -3.48
CA VAL A 72 -4.37 -3.97 -3.82
C VAL A 72 -4.42 -4.67 -5.18
N GLN A 73 -3.58 -4.27 -6.14
CA GLN A 73 -3.65 -4.74 -7.53
C GLN A 73 -2.79 -5.96 -7.85
N HIS A 74 -1.57 -6.04 -7.31
CA HIS A 74 -0.56 -6.97 -7.83
C HIS A 74 -0.46 -8.30 -7.08
N ARG A 75 -0.82 -8.34 -5.78
CA ARG A 75 -0.70 -9.56 -4.97
C ARG A 75 -2.05 -10.01 -4.43
N LEU A 76 -2.72 -10.87 -5.19
CA LEU A 76 -4.03 -11.39 -4.84
C LEU A 76 -3.96 -12.88 -4.49
N TYR A 77 -4.34 -13.22 -3.26
CA TYR A 77 -4.48 -14.59 -2.78
C TYR A 77 -5.84 -15.16 -3.17
N LYS A 78 -5.87 -16.44 -3.55
CA LYS A 78 -7.13 -17.17 -3.82
C LYS A 78 -7.74 -17.62 -2.50
N VAL A 79 -9.05 -17.41 -2.33
CA VAL A 79 -9.80 -17.98 -1.20
C VAL A 79 -10.05 -19.46 -1.48
N LYS A 80 -9.75 -20.33 -0.51
CA LYS A 80 -10.06 -21.76 -0.63
C LYS A 80 -11.58 -21.93 -0.69
N GLY A 81 -12.08 -22.63 -1.71
CA GLY A 81 -13.52 -22.89 -1.87
C GLY A 81 -14.29 -21.85 -2.70
N TYR A 82 -13.64 -20.79 -3.20
CA TYR A 82 -14.27 -19.82 -4.10
C TYR A 82 -13.45 -19.67 -5.39
N GLU A 83 -13.99 -20.14 -6.52
CA GLU A 83 -13.41 -19.85 -7.82
C GLU A 83 -13.62 -18.37 -8.16
N GLY A 84 -12.52 -17.65 -8.36
CA GLY A 84 -12.54 -16.25 -8.79
C GLY A 84 -12.47 -15.20 -7.67
N LEU A 85 -12.69 -15.57 -6.39
CA LEU A 85 -12.48 -14.62 -5.29
C LEU A 85 -10.99 -14.50 -4.97
N ARG A 86 -10.44 -13.31 -5.18
CA ARG A 86 -9.06 -12.99 -4.86
C ARG A 86 -8.96 -11.79 -3.94
N TYR A 87 -8.09 -11.84 -2.93
CA TYR A 87 -7.95 -10.77 -1.94
C TYR A 87 -6.50 -10.31 -1.77
N PRO A 88 -6.26 -9.04 -1.46
CA PRO A 88 -4.91 -8.52 -1.26
C PRO A 88 -4.30 -9.01 0.06
N ASP A 89 -2.98 -8.85 0.19
CA ASP A 89 -2.28 -9.17 1.43
C ASP A 89 -2.68 -8.22 2.58
N PHE A 90 -3.58 -8.67 3.45
CA PHE A 90 -4.05 -7.88 4.58
C PHE A 90 -2.94 -7.52 5.58
N TYR A 91 -1.89 -8.33 5.74
CA TYR A 91 -0.77 -7.98 6.62
C TYR A 91 0.01 -6.80 6.05
N TYR A 92 0.23 -6.81 4.73
CA TYR A 92 0.88 -5.70 4.05
C TYR A 92 0.03 -4.42 4.13
N LEU A 93 -1.29 -4.51 3.95
CA LEU A 93 -2.18 -3.36 4.10
C LEU A 93 -2.19 -2.79 5.52
N VAL A 94 -2.20 -3.64 6.55
CA VAL A 94 -2.08 -3.20 7.96
C VAL A 94 -0.74 -2.50 8.20
N TYR A 95 0.35 -3.02 7.62
CA TYR A 95 1.65 -2.36 7.69
C TYR A 95 1.63 -0.97 7.05
N LEU A 96 1.03 -0.81 5.87
CA LEU A 96 0.89 0.49 5.21
C LEU A 96 0.05 1.47 6.03
N ILE A 97 -1.01 1.02 6.70
CA ILE A 97 -1.79 1.85 7.64
C ILE A 97 -0.94 2.32 8.82
N LYS A 98 -0.07 1.46 9.36
CA LYS A 98 0.87 1.87 10.41
C LYS A 98 1.86 2.92 9.91
N GLN A 99 2.33 2.81 8.67
CA GLN A 99 3.20 3.82 8.07
C GLN A 99 2.47 5.15 7.82
N LEU A 100 1.20 5.10 7.38
CA LEU A 100 0.35 6.30 7.27
C LEU A 100 0.23 7.03 8.61
N LYS A 101 0.03 6.30 9.72
CA LYS A 101 0.02 6.86 11.08
C LYS A 101 1.38 7.42 11.49
N LYS A 102 2.47 6.65 11.32
CA LYS A 102 3.84 7.05 11.69
C LYS A 102 4.25 8.37 11.03
N HIS A 103 3.88 8.55 9.77
CA HIS A 103 4.24 9.73 8.98
C HIS A 103 3.18 10.85 9.02
N GLY A 104 2.13 10.72 9.83
CA GLY A 104 1.10 11.74 10.00
C GLY A 104 0.36 12.09 8.70
N VAL A 105 0.27 11.14 7.76
CA VAL A 105 -0.39 11.39 6.48
C VAL A 105 -1.89 11.40 6.69
N LYS A 106 -2.51 12.57 6.44
CA LYS A 106 -3.96 12.77 6.53
C LYS A 106 -4.71 11.86 5.57
N ALA A 107 -5.95 11.55 5.93
CA ALA A 107 -6.82 10.71 5.11
C ALA A 107 -7.13 11.42 3.79
N ASN A 108 -6.61 10.88 2.70
CA ASN A 108 -6.92 11.36 1.35
C ASN A 108 -8.08 10.52 0.80
N ILE A 109 -9.06 11.16 0.16
CA ILE A 109 -10.21 10.54 -0.50
C ILE A 109 -9.78 9.36 -1.39
N GLN A 110 -8.65 9.47 -2.09
CA GLN A 110 -8.15 8.40 -2.96
C GLN A 110 -7.64 7.18 -2.19
N ILE A 111 -7.04 7.38 -1.02
CA ILE A 111 -6.59 6.29 -0.13
C ILE A 111 -7.79 5.65 0.55
N ILE A 112 -8.76 6.47 0.99
CA ILE A 112 -10.03 6.02 1.55
C ILE A 112 -10.74 5.11 0.55
N HIS A 113 -10.99 5.55 -0.68
CA HIS A 113 -11.66 4.72 -1.68
C HIS A 113 -10.92 3.42 -2.01
N LEU A 114 -9.58 3.42 -2.00
CA LEU A 114 -8.80 2.19 -2.17
C LEU A 114 -9.05 1.22 -1.00
N PHE A 115 -9.04 1.71 0.24
CA PHE A 115 -9.31 0.87 1.41
C PHE A 115 -10.77 0.44 1.52
N GLU A 116 -11.72 1.30 1.16
CA GLU A 116 -13.14 0.95 1.05
C GLU A 116 -13.35 -0.16 0.03
N THR A 117 -12.72 -0.05 -1.15
CA THR A 117 -12.80 -1.10 -2.17
C THR A 117 -12.37 -2.46 -1.60
N VAL A 118 -11.33 -2.49 -0.77
CA VAL A 118 -10.85 -3.71 -0.09
C VAL A 118 -11.78 -4.15 1.04
N ALA A 119 -12.30 -3.20 1.83
CA ALA A 119 -13.18 -3.47 2.96
C ALA A 119 -14.55 -4.02 2.52
N PHE A 120 -15.08 -3.51 1.41
CA PHE A 120 -16.34 -3.91 0.78
C PHE A 120 -16.19 -5.07 -0.21
N TYR A 121 -14.98 -5.40 -0.68
CA TYR A 121 -14.72 -6.56 -1.58
C TYR A 121 -15.27 -7.88 -1.03
N ALA A 122 -15.43 -7.98 0.29
CA ALA A 122 -15.97 -9.14 0.99
C ALA A 122 -17.49 -9.32 0.90
N GLU A 123 -18.25 -8.40 0.28
CA GLU A 123 -19.70 -8.54 0.19
C GLU A 123 -20.12 -9.73 -0.71
N LYS A 124 -19.26 -10.11 -1.67
CA LYS A 124 -19.41 -11.34 -2.47
C LYS A 124 -18.98 -12.61 -1.72
N TYR A 125 -18.28 -12.47 -0.60
CA TYR A 125 -17.92 -13.59 0.27
C TYR A 125 -19.11 -13.92 1.16
N ASN A 126 -19.87 -14.95 0.78
CA ASN A 126 -20.96 -15.41 1.60
C ASN A 126 -20.43 -16.23 2.78
N ARG A 127 -20.41 -15.62 3.96
CA ARG A 127 -20.03 -16.24 5.25
C ARG A 127 -20.80 -17.53 5.57
N TRP A 128 -21.95 -17.73 4.95
CA TRP A 128 -22.82 -18.89 5.14
C TRP A 128 -22.49 -20.06 4.20
N THR A 129 -21.65 -19.84 3.18
CA THR A 129 -21.34 -20.85 2.13
C THR A 129 -19.91 -21.37 2.23
N CYS A 130 -18.96 -20.57 2.72
CA CYS A 130 -17.59 -20.99 3.01
C CYS A 130 -17.07 -20.20 4.22
N GLN A 131 -16.51 -20.89 5.21
CA GLN A 131 -15.95 -20.27 6.41
C GLN A 131 -14.42 -20.48 6.45
N ASP A 132 -13.68 -19.61 5.74
CA ASP A 132 -12.24 -19.51 5.92
C ASP A 132 -11.96 -18.64 7.15
N LYS A 133 -11.78 -19.30 8.30
CA LYS A 133 -11.50 -18.65 9.58
C LYS A 133 -10.26 -17.76 9.53
N GLU A 134 -9.26 -18.12 8.72
CA GLU A 134 -8.02 -17.34 8.62
C GLU A 134 -8.20 -16.11 7.74
N TYR A 135 -8.98 -16.20 6.66
CA TYR A 135 -9.41 -15.03 5.88
C TYR A 135 -10.19 -14.04 6.75
N GLU A 136 -11.20 -14.51 7.49
CA GLU A 136 -12.02 -13.67 8.37
C GLU A 136 -11.19 -12.96 9.44
N ARG A 137 -10.25 -13.68 10.07
CA ARG A 137 -9.34 -13.10 11.05
C ARG A 137 -8.48 -11.98 10.45
N ARG A 138 -7.99 -12.17 9.22
CA ARG A 138 -7.13 -11.21 8.52
C ARG A 138 -7.89 -9.98 8.02
N ILE A 139 -9.08 -10.14 7.44
CA ILE A 139 -9.87 -8.97 7.01
C ILE A 139 -10.35 -8.15 8.21
N ASN A 140 -10.71 -8.80 9.32
CA ASN A 140 -11.13 -8.10 10.53
C ASN A 140 -9.96 -7.34 11.18
N SER A 141 -8.73 -7.87 11.13
CA SER A 141 -7.56 -7.12 11.60
C SER A 141 -7.28 -5.88 10.75
N PHE A 142 -7.42 -5.98 9.43
CA PHE A 142 -7.34 -4.85 8.52
C PHE A 142 -8.43 -3.81 8.80
N ARG A 143 -9.70 -4.21 8.90
CA ARG A 143 -10.82 -3.31 9.21
C ARG A 143 -10.62 -2.57 10.54
N LYS A 144 -10.12 -3.26 11.56
CA LYS A 144 -9.79 -2.64 12.84
C LYS A 144 -8.72 -1.55 12.68
N ALA A 145 -7.61 -1.86 12.01
CA ALA A 145 -6.53 -0.90 11.78
C ALA A 145 -6.99 0.32 10.96
N TYR A 146 -7.80 0.08 9.93
CA TYR A 146 -8.37 1.11 9.06
C TYR A 146 -9.31 2.05 9.83
N ASN A 147 -10.27 1.51 10.58
CA ASN A 147 -11.20 2.31 11.38
C ASN A 147 -10.49 3.12 12.47
N GLU A 148 -9.43 2.57 13.06
CA GLU A 148 -8.61 3.29 14.03
C GLU A 148 -7.83 4.45 13.39
N TRP A 149 -7.36 4.28 12.15
CA TRP A 149 -6.71 5.36 11.39
C TRP A 149 -7.69 6.48 11.03
N LEU A 150 -8.90 6.14 10.53
CA LEU A 150 -9.95 7.13 10.24
C LEU A 150 -10.29 8.00 11.46
N ARG A 151 -10.47 7.38 12.63
CA ARG A 151 -10.73 8.11 13.88
C ARG A 151 -9.61 9.06 14.27
N THR A 152 -8.36 8.69 13.96
CA THR A 152 -7.20 9.53 14.27
C THR A 152 -7.17 10.74 13.34
N THR A 153 -7.55 10.57 12.07
CA THR A 153 -7.62 11.68 11.10
C THR A 153 -8.80 12.62 11.37
N ASP A 154 -9.98 12.09 11.70
CA ASP A 154 -11.15 12.91 12.05
C ASP A 154 -10.90 13.74 13.33
N ALA A 155 -10.14 13.18 14.29
CA ALA A 155 -9.73 13.89 15.50
C ALA A 155 -8.73 15.03 15.24
N ILE A 156 -7.90 14.93 14.19
CA ILE A 156 -6.95 15.97 13.80
C ILE A 156 -7.69 17.15 13.14
N ASP A 157 -8.66 16.87 12.27
CA ASP A 157 -9.48 17.92 11.65
C ASP A 157 -10.33 18.69 12.68
N ALA A 158 -10.79 18.01 13.74
CA ALA A 158 -11.47 18.66 14.87
C ALA A 158 -10.55 19.50 15.77
N ALA A 159 -9.24 19.20 15.80
CA ALA A 159 -8.26 19.92 16.60
C ALA A 159 -7.67 21.15 15.88
N GLU A 160 -7.60 21.12 14.56
CA GLU A 160 -7.12 22.26 13.74
C GLU A 160 -8.21 23.30 13.45
N ALA A 161 -9.49 23.01 13.76
CA ALA A 161 -10.62 23.93 13.62
C ALA A 161 -10.88 24.79 14.89
N LYS A 162 -9.97 24.77 15.87
CA LYS A 162 -9.99 25.57 17.10
C LYS A 162 -8.79 26.52 17.16
#